data_AF-A0A165MJN1-F1
#
_entry.id   AF-A0A165MJN1-F1
#
_cell.length_a   1.000
_cell.length_b   1.000
_cell.length_c   1.000
_cell.angle_alpha   90.00
_cell.angle_beta   90.00
_cell.angle_gamma   90.00
#
_symmetry.space_group_name_H-M   'P 1'
#
loop_
_entity.id
_entity.type
_entity.pdbx_description
1 polymer ?
#
loop_
_entity_poly.entity_id
_entity_poly.type
_entity_poly.pdbx_seq_one_letter_code
_entity_poly.pdbx_strand_id
1 'polypeptide(L)'
;ETAYAIADGDGGHAYECLKMMLVTFAGSTHSKYTTYLMETIVNLELESSPSMREAILNNWLVNVVGREGHWIEGDLMQEHFNLNIEDIVRLKAEAEISVGLQPKSSTHTSPKTRTEIWELLRIYKDTHLHSF
;
A
#
# COMPACT_ATOMS: atom_id res chain seq x y z
N GLU A 1 7.70 4.61 21.24
CA GLU A 1 7.33 5.82 20.47
C GLU A 1 6.34 5.51 19.36
N THR A 2 6.72 4.85 18.25
CA THR A 2 5.79 4.58 17.13
C THR A 2 4.50 3.87 17.56
N ALA A 3 4.59 2.83 18.39
CA ALA A 3 3.41 2.10 18.87
C ALA A 3 2.45 2.97 19.70
N TYR A 4 2.96 3.94 20.46
CA TYR A 4 2.12 4.87 21.22
C TYR A 4 1.45 5.88 20.29
N ALA A 5 2.21 6.45 19.34
CA ALA A 5 1.67 7.35 18.32
C ALA A 5 0.55 6.70 17.49
N ILE A 6 0.74 5.42 17.12
CA ILE A 6 -0.28 4.64 16.42
C ILE A 6 -1.52 4.49 17.27
N ALA A 7 -1.39 4.05 18.53
CA ALA A 7 -2.53 3.86 19.43
C ALA A 7 -3.34 5.14 19.64
N ASP A 8 -2.66 6.30 19.68
CA ASP A 8 -3.29 7.61 19.82
C ASP A 8 -3.89 8.15 18.51
N GLY A 9 -3.61 7.51 17.37
CA GLY A 9 -4.06 7.96 16.05
C GLY A 9 -3.25 9.13 15.48
N ASP A 10 -2.06 9.40 16.01
CA ASP A 10 -1.18 10.48 15.52
C ASP A 10 -0.25 9.97 14.41
N GLY A 11 -0.76 10.02 13.18
CA GLY A 11 0.01 9.67 11.98
C GLY A 11 1.22 10.58 11.73
N GLY A 12 1.16 11.83 12.20
CA GLY A 12 2.28 12.77 12.08
C GLY A 12 3.46 12.37 12.98
N HIS A 13 3.17 12.03 14.24
CA HIS A 13 4.19 11.55 15.17
C HIS A 13 4.75 10.18 14.73
N ALA A 14 3.89 9.28 14.23
CA ALA A 14 4.34 8.02 13.64
C ALA A 14 5.31 8.26 12.46
N TYR A 15 5.03 9.25 11.63
CA TYR A 15 5.89 9.66 10.52
C TYR A 15 7.24 10.25 10.98
N GLU A 16 7.28 11.04 12.05
CA GLU A 16 8.55 11.49 12.64
C GLU A 16 9.40 10.31 13.13
N CYS A 17 8.77 9.30 13.72
CA CYS A 17 9.46 8.06 14.11
C CYS A 17 10.02 7.31 12.88
N LEU A 18 9.28 7.28 11.76
CA LEU A 18 9.74 6.66 10.50
C LEU A 18 10.99 7.35 9.93
N LYS A 19 11.07 8.68 10.02
CA LYS A 19 12.28 9.44 9.62
C LYS A 19 13.52 9.02 10.43
N MET A 20 13.35 8.77 11.73
CA MET A 20 14.44 8.25 12.56
C MET A 20 14.82 6.81 12.18
N MET A 21 13.84 5.96 11.87
CA MET A 21 14.08 4.59 11.42
C MET A 21 14.88 4.52 10.12
N LEU A 22 14.73 5.49 9.21
CA LEU A 22 15.53 5.55 7.98
C LEU A 22 17.04 5.51 8.30
N VAL A 23 17.48 6.32 9.28
CA VAL A 23 18.90 6.37 9.68
C VAL A 23 19.34 5.03 10.25
N THR A 24 18.49 4.37 11.05
CA THR A 24 18.76 3.04 11.60
C THR A 24 18.92 2.00 10.50
N PHE A 25 18.02 1.97 9.51
CA PHE A 25 18.08 0.98 8.43
C PHE A 25 19.21 1.27 7.44
N ALA A 26 19.52 2.54 7.17
CA ALA A 26 20.65 2.94 6.33
C ALA A 26 22.00 2.44 6.89
N GLY A 27 22.14 2.35 8.22
CA GLY A 27 23.31 1.78 8.88
C GLY A 27 23.31 0.24 8.99
N SER A 28 22.27 -0.43 8.49
CA SER A 28 22.08 -1.89 8.63
C SER A 28 22.27 -2.62 7.29
N THR A 29 22.11 -3.95 7.29
CA THR A 29 22.09 -4.76 6.06
C THR A 29 20.72 -4.74 5.35
N HIS A 30 19.72 -4.06 5.91
CA HIS A 30 18.35 -4.05 5.39
C HIS A 30 18.10 -2.94 4.36
N SER A 31 18.83 -2.96 3.25
CA SER A 31 18.76 -1.93 2.20
C SER A 31 17.36 -1.72 1.61
N LYS A 32 16.53 -2.78 1.56
CA LYS A 32 15.14 -2.68 1.08
C LYS A 32 14.29 -1.73 1.93
N TYR A 33 14.41 -1.82 3.26
CA TYR A 33 13.68 -0.92 4.16
C TYR A 33 14.19 0.51 4.04
N THR A 34 15.50 0.69 3.84
CA THR A 34 16.08 2.01 3.58
C THR A 34 15.50 2.65 2.32
N THR A 35 15.49 1.92 1.19
CA THR A 35 14.93 2.42 -0.07
C THR A 35 13.45 2.76 0.08
N TYR A 36 12.66 1.85 0.66
CA TYR A 36 11.23 2.05 0.86
C TYR A 36 10.92 3.29 1.72
N LEU A 37 11.62 3.46 2.84
CA LEU A 37 11.43 4.62 3.71
C LEU A 37 11.89 5.92 3.04
N MET A 38 12.99 5.87 2.29
CA MET A 38 13.47 7.04 1.54
C MET A 38 12.45 7.47 0.48
N GLU A 39 11.92 6.53 -0.29
CA GLU A 39 10.85 6.78 -1.27
C GLU A 39 9.61 7.36 -0.59
N THR A 40 9.21 6.81 0.57
CA THR A 40 8.05 7.31 1.34
C THR A 40 8.27 8.76 1.80
N ILE A 41 9.43 9.08 2.34
CA ILE A 41 9.77 10.43 2.81
C ILE A 41 9.83 11.42 1.64
N VAL A 42 10.46 11.03 0.52
CA VAL A 42 10.51 11.85 -0.69
C VAL A 42 9.10 12.11 -1.22
N ASN A 43 8.26 11.09 -1.25
CA ASN A 43 6.87 11.23 -1.70
C ASN A 43 6.08 12.22 -0.84
N LEU A 44 6.23 12.16 0.49
CA LEU A 44 5.51 13.04 1.42
C LEU A 44 6.07 14.46 1.46
N GLU A 45 7.39 14.66 1.43
CA GLU A 45 8.01 15.97 1.62
C GLU A 45 8.25 16.74 0.32
N LEU A 46 8.48 16.04 -0.80
CA LEU A 46 8.93 16.65 -2.05
C LEU A 46 7.94 16.50 -3.21
N GLU A 47 7.22 15.39 -3.28
CA GLU A 47 6.33 15.09 -4.42
C GLU A 47 4.86 15.43 -4.14
N SER A 48 4.42 15.31 -2.90
CA SER A 48 3.04 15.55 -2.50
C SER A 48 2.76 17.03 -2.28
N SER A 49 1.63 17.52 -2.82
CA SER A 49 1.08 18.81 -2.39
C SER A 49 0.68 18.76 -0.91
N PRO A 50 0.56 19.91 -0.22
CA PRO A 50 0.18 19.93 1.19
C PRO A 50 -1.14 19.19 1.48
N SER A 51 -2.14 19.34 0.61
CA SER A 51 -3.43 18.64 0.74
C SER A 51 -3.31 17.14 0.49
N MET A 52 -2.45 16.72 -0.44
CA MET A 52 -2.18 15.30 -0.69
C MET A 52 -1.44 14.66 0.48
N ARG A 53 -0.43 15.34 1.03
CA ARG A 53 0.29 14.87 2.22
C ARG A 53 -0.66 14.67 3.40
N GLU A 54 -1.51 15.66 3.69
CA GLU A 54 -2.53 15.55 4.74
C GLU A 54 -3.49 14.38 4.48
N ALA A 55 -3.96 14.22 3.23
CA ALA A 55 -4.83 13.11 2.88
C ALA A 55 -4.15 11.76 3.08
N ILE A 56 -2.86 11.63 2.73
CA ILE A 56 -2.11 10.39 2.95
C ILE A 56 -1.97 10.10 4.45
N LEU A 57 -1.53 11.08 5.25
CA LEU A 57 -1.35 10.90 6.69
C LEU A 57 -2.68 10.57 7.40
N ASN A 58 -3.78 11.20 7.01
CA ASN A 58 -5.12 10.93 7.55
C ASN A 58 -5.64 9.52 7.20
N ASN A 59 -5.16 8.92 6.11
CA ASN A 59 -5.51 7.54 5.74
C ASN A 59 -4.49 6.51 6.25
N TRP A 60 -3.40 6.95 6.89
CA TRP A 60 -2.35 6.05 7.35
C TRP A 60 -2.79 5.22 8.54
N LEU A 61 -3.58 5.81 9.44
CA LEU A 61 -4.14 5.15 10.60
C LEU A 61 -5.67 5.09 10.49
N VAL A 62 -6.25 3.99 10.94
CA VAL A 62 -7.69 3.77 10.92
C VAL A 62 -8.18 3.29 12.27
N ASN A 63 -9.32 3.83 12.71
CA ASN A 63 -10.01 3.38 13.90
C ASN A 63 -11.23 2.53 13.50
N VAL A 64 -11.01 1.21 13.39
CA VAL A 64 -12.06 0.27 12.95
C VAL A 64 -13.19 0.16 13.98
N VAL A 65 -12.88 0.38 15.26
CA VAL A 65 -13.83 0.21 16.38
C VAL A 65 -14.59 1.51 16.70
N GLY A 66 -14.02 2.67 16.34
CA GLY A 66 -14.52 3.99 16.71
C GLY A 66 -14.29 4.35 18.19
N ARG A 67 -13.29 3.73 18.86
CA ARG A 67 -12.96 3.98 20.27
C ARG A 67 -11.57 4.57 20.41
N GLU A 68 -11.40 5.51 21.33
CA GLU A 68 -10.08 6.08 21.64
C GLU A 68 -9.06 4.97 22.01
N GLY A 69 -7.81 5.12 21.58
CA GLY A 69 -6.77 4.12 21.80
C GLY A 69 -6.83 2.86 20.92
N HIS A 70 -7.79 2.77 19.99
CA HIS A 70 -8.00 1.58 19.13
C HIS A 70 -7.71 1.85 17.65
N TRP A 71 -6.74 2.73 17.40
CA TRP A 71 -6.22 2.98 16.07
C TRP A 71 -5.24 1.87 15.67
N ILE A 72 -5.26 1.51 14.40
CA ILE A 72 -4.35 0.55 13.78
C ILE A 72 -3.82 1.12 12.47
N GLU A 73 -2.74 0.55 11.97
CA GLU A 73 -2.20 0.88 10.66
C GLU A 73 -3.18 0.48 9.55
N GLY A 74 -3.35 1.36 8.57
CA GLY A 74 -4.28 1.15 7.47
C GLY A 74 -3.92 -0.06 6.60
N ASP A 75 -2.64 -0.35 6.44
CA ASP A 75 -2.14 -1.54 5.74
C ASP A 75 -2.44 -2.83 6.51
N LEU A 76 -2.34 -2.83 7.84
CA LEU A 76 -2.74 -3.95 8.70
C LEU A 76 -4.23 -4.24 8.58
N MET A 77 -5.08 -3.20 8.49
CA MET A 77 -6.50 -3.36 8.19
C MET A 77 -6.73 -3.97 6.81
N GLN A 78 -5.98 -3.54 5.79
CA GLN A 78 -6.06 -4.13 4.45
C GLN A 78 -5.65 -5.60 4.45
N GLU A 79 -4.63 -5.99 5.21
CA GLU A 79 -4.20 -7.39 5.34
C GLU A 79 -5.31 -8.27 5.92
N HIS A 80 -6.01 -7.81 6.98
CA HIS A 80 -7.15 -8.53 7.54
C HIS A 80 -8.28 -8.71 6.52
N PHE A 81 -8.57 -7.68 5.72
CA PHE A 81 -9.58 -7.78 4.68
C PHE A 81 -9.18 -8.73 3.56
N ASN A 82 -7.91 -8.76 3.17
CA ASN A 82 -7.41 -9.72 2.20
C ASN A 82 -7.59 -11.16 2.70
N LEU A 83 -7.25 -11.44 3.96
CA LEU A 83 -7.47 -12.76 4.57
C LEU A 83 -8.96 -13.17 4.56
N ASN A 84 -9.86 -12.25 4.95
CA ASN A 84 -11.30 -12.52 4.91
C ASN A 84 -11.79 -12.82 3.49
N ILE A 85 -11.27 -12.12 2.48
CA ILE A 85 -11.64 -12.35 1.08
C ILE A 85 -11.13 -13.72 0.62
N GLU A 86 -9.90 -14.11 0.99
CA GLU A 86 -9.35 -15.43 0.68
C GLU A 86 -10.21 -16.55 1.25
N ASP A 87 -10.68 -16.41 2.50
CA ASP A 87 -11.58 -17.36 3.14
C ASP A 87 -12.92 -17.47 2.41
N ILE A 88 -13.51 -16.35 2.00
CA ILE A 88 -14.76 -16.35 1.22
C ILE A 88 -14.56 -17.04 -0.13
N VAL A 89 -13.45 -16.75 -0.82
CA VAL A 89 -13.11 -17.37 -2.11
C VAL A 89 -12.96 -18.89 -1.94
N ARG A 90 -12.31 -19.34 -0.87
CA ARG A 90 -12.16 -20.75 -0.54
C ARG A 90 -13.53 -21.41 -0.30
N LEU A 91 -14.36 -20.83 0.56
CA LEU A 91 -15.70 -21.37 0.87
C LEU A 91 -16.59 -21.44 -0.38
N LYS A 92 -16.51 -20.44 -1.25
CA LYS A 92 -17.20 -20.47 -2.55
C LYS A 92 -16.76 -21.67 -3.39
N ALA A 93 -15.46 -21.92 -3.48
CA ALA A 93 -14.93 -23.05 -4.27
C ALA A 93 -15.40 -24.39 -3.70
N GLU A 94 -15.39 -24.55 -2.37
CA GLU A 94 -15.90 -25.74 -1.68
C GLU A 94 -17.41 -25.94 -1.95
N ALA A 95 -18.20 -24.87 -1.94
CA ALA A 95 -19.62 -24.91 -2.27
C ALA A 95 -19.86 -25.32 -3.73
N GLU A 96 -19.10 -24.78 -4.69
CA GLU A 96 -19.19 -25.16 -6.11
C GLU A 96 -18.91 -26.66 -6.31
N ILE A 97 -17.86 -27.18 -5.66
CA ILE A 97 -17.54 -28.61 -5.70
C ILE A 97 -18.69 -29.45 -5.13
N SER A 98 -19.31 -29.00 -4.03
CA SER A 98 -20.40 -29.75 -3.37
C SER A 98 -21.64 -29.93 -4.25
N VAL A 99 -21.89 -29.00 -5.18
CA VAL A 99 -23.01 -29.06 -6.14
C VAL A 99 -22.60 -29.64 -7.50
N GLY A 100 -21.41 -30.22 -7.60
CA GLY A 100 -20.90 -30.85 -8.83
C GLY A 100 -20.39 -29.85 -9.88
N LEU A 101 -20.18 -28.59 -9.51
CA LEU A 101 -19.57 -27.59 -10.38
C LEU A 101 -18.04 -27.62 -10.26
N GLN A 102 -17.37 -27.28 -11.36
CA GLN A 102 -15.92 -27.10 -11.35
C GLN A 102 -15.58 -25.69 -10.85
N PRO A 103 -14.59 -25.53 -9.94
CA PRO A 103 -14.11 -24.21 -9.53
C PRO A 103 -13.66 -23.40 -10.74
N LYS A 104 -14.11 -22.14 -10.83
CA LYS A 104 -13.65 -21.24 -11.90
C LYS A 104 -12.21 -20.80 -11.64
N SER A 105 -11.40 -20.78 -12.69
CA SER A 105 -10.05 -20.20 -12.63
C SER A 105 -10.12 -18.71 -12.31
N SER A 106 -9.30 -18.26 -11.36
CA SER A 106 -9.05 -16.84 -11.07
C SER A 106 -8.01 -16.22 -12.02
N THR A 107 -7.45 -17.00 -12.95
CA THR A 107 -6.47 -16.51 -13.91
C THR A 107 -7.17 -15.67 -14.97
N HIS A 108 -6.93 -14.37 -14.93
CA HIS A 108 -7.37 -13.45 -15.96
C HIS A 108 -6.67 -13.77 -17.29
N THR A 109 -7.44 -14.08 -18.33
CA THR A 109 -6.94 -14.44 -19.67
C THR A 109 -6.66 -13.24 -20.57
N SER A 110 -6.88 -12.00 -20.11
CA SER A 110 -6.61 -10.85 -20.96
C SER A 110 -5.13 -10.80 -21.33
N PRO A 111 -4.82 -10.48 -22.59
CA PRO A 111 -3.44 -10.37 -23.04
C PRO A 111 -2.69 -9.37 -22.16
N LYS A 112 -1.44 -9.71 -21.84
CA LYS A 112 -0.57 -8.81 -21.06
C LYS A 112 -0.43 -7.50 -21.85
N THR A 113 -0.85 -6.38 -21.26
CA THR A 113 -0.81 -5.04 -21.87
C THR A 113 0.59 -4.46 -22.04
N ARG A 114 1.62 -5.32 -21.97
CA ARG A 114 3.02 -4.93 -21.93
C ARG A 114 3.42 -4.29 -23.26
N THR A 115 2.91 -4.80 -24.38
CA THR A 115 3.16 -4.26 -25.73
C THR A 115 2.60 -2.85 -25.87
N GLU A 116 1.39 -2.63 -25.38
CA GLU A 116 0.70 -1.35 -25.40
C GLU A 116 1.44 -0.32 -24.53
N ILE A 117 1.92 -0.73 -23.35
CA ILE A 117 2.76 0.12 -22.49
C ILE A 117 4.06 0.50 -23.18
N TRP A 118 4.74 -0.43 -23.87
CA TRP A 118 5.97 -0.12 -24.60
C TRP A 118 5.74 0.89 -25.74
N GLU A 119 4.64 0.75 -26.47
CA GLU A 119 4.29 1.69 -27.54
C GLU A 119 3.96 3.07 -26.97
N LEU A 120 3.26 3.12 -25.85
CA LEU A 120 2.90 4.37 -25.17
C LEU A 120 4.15 5.09 -24.62
N LEU A 121 5.08 4.34 -24.03
CA LEU A 121 6.38 4.85 -23.60
C LEU A 121 7.25 5.32 -24.78
N ARG A 122 7.17 4.64 -25.93
CA ARG A 122 7.84 5.08 -27.16
C ARG A 122 7.29 6.43 -27.62
N ILE A 123 5.97 6.55 -27.72
CA ILE A 123 5.30 7.81 -28.10
C ILE A 123 5.64 8.92 -27.11
N TYR A 124 5.60 8.65 -25.80
CA TYR A 124 5.95 9.60 -24.75
C TYR A 124 7.39 10.14 -24.90
N LYS A 125 8.33 9.25 -25.25
CA LYS A 125 9.72 9.63 -25.53
C LYS A 125 9.84 10.45 -26.81
N ASP A 126 9.25 9.97 -27.91
CA ASP A 126 9.36 10.60 -29.23
C ASP A 126 8.72 12.00 -29.25
N THR A 127 7.59 12.16 -28.56
CA THR A 127 6.88 13.45 -28.45
C THR A 127 7.48 14.40 -27.43
N HIS A 128 8.51 13.99 -26.69
CA HIS A 128 9.17 14.80 -25.66
C HIS A 128 8.20 15.35 -24.60
N LEU A 129 7.13 14.61 -24.30
CA LEU A 129 6.10 15.02 -23.34
C LEU A 129 6.64 15.21 -21.90
N HIS A 130 7.88 14.78 -21.64
CA HIS A 130 8.62 14.95 -20.40
C HIS A 130 9.35 16.29 -20.28
N SER A 131 9.35 17.11 -21.33
CA SER A 131 10.03 18.40 -21.37
C SER A 131 9.03 19.51 -21.04
N PHE A 132 9.01 19.94 -19.77
CA PHE A 132 8.34 21.17 -19.31
C PHE A 132 9.37 22.24 -19.00
#